data_AF-A0A9D6F782-F1
#
_entry.id   AF-A0A9D6F782-F1
#
_cell.length_a   1.000
_cell.length_b   1.000
_cell.length_c   1.000
_cell.angle_alpha   90.00
_cell.angle_beta   90.00
_cell.angle_gamma   90.00
#
_symmetry.space_group_name_H-M   'P 1'
#
loop_
_entity.id
_entity.type
_entity.pdbx_description
1 polymer ?
#
loop_
_entity_poly.entity_id
_entity_poly.type
_entity_poly.pdbx_seq_one_letter_code
_entity_poly.pdbx_strand_id
1 'polypeptide(L)'
;MPVHDWTRVEYGIFHAFHVAWLPEIQRCLNDGLLPEGYYALAEQHVGPYVGDILTLHTSPANGGNGSAPGPGGTALAQAPPKTRRRQTIEPVGLVRRRSIAVRHVSEHRLVALIEIVSPANKDRKQHVDEFTAKVVSALDQHVHVLIVDLFPPGKNDPRGLHEIIMQRLAGTDDPYDLPIDEPLTLASYASGTGIEAFVEHLAIANPLPEMPLFLRPDRYINVPLDTTYQSAYRGVPAFWRAIIESKSSA
;
A
#
# COMPACT_ATOMS: atom_id res chain seq x y z
N MET A 1 18.12 4.10 0.43
CA MET A 1 18.60 4.20 -0.96
C MET A 1 17.66 5.12 -1.73
N PRO A 2 18.12 5.91 -2.70
CA PRO A 2 17.24 6.68 -3.59
C PRO A 2 16.14 5.80 -4.21
N VAL A 3 14.92 6.35 -4.33
CA VAL A 3 13.90 5.83 -5.24
C VAL A 3 14.39 6.00 -6.66
N HIS A 4 14.45 4.89 -7.40
CA HIS A 4 14.84 4.93 -8.80
C HIS A 4 13.69 5.36 -9.71
N ASP A 5 14.06 5.99 -10.84
CA ASP A 5 13.13 6.28 -11.92
C ASP A 5 12.80 5.01 -12.71
N TRP A 6 11.66 4.40 -12.38
CA TRP A 6 11.14 3.21 -13.04
C TRP A 6 10.47 3.49 -14.39
N THR A 7 10.32 4.75 -14.83
CA THR A 7 9.77 5.07 -16.16
C THR A 7 10.73 4.72 -17.30
N ARG A 8 12.01 4.48 -16.97
CA ARG A 8 13.14 4.28 -17.88
C ARG A 8 13.30 2.84 -18.37
N VAL A 9 12.48 1.93 -17.86
CA VAL A 9 12.49 0.50 -18.21
C VAL A 9 11.09 0.04 -18.57
N GLU A 10 11.01 -1.02 -19.37
CA GLU A 10 9.73 -1.59 -19.77
C GLU A 10 8.93 -2.10 -18.56
N TYR A 11 7.60 -2.11 -18.66
CA TYR A 11 6.70 -2.52 -17.59
C TYR A 11 6.99 -3.93 -17.06
N GLY A 12 7.54 -4.83 -17.90
CA GLY A 12 7.98 -6.16 -17.50
C GLY A 12 9.15 -6.16 -16.50
N ILE A 13 10.04 -5.17 -16.59
CA ILE A 13 11.21 -5.04 -15.69
C ILE A 13 10.75 -4.53 -14.32
N PHE A 14 9.88 -3.51 -14.28
CA PHE A 14 9.24 -3.11 -13.03
C PHE A 14 8.38 -4.24 -12.45
N HIS A 15 7.66 -5.00 -13.27
CA HIS A 15 6.86 -6.13 -12.80
C HIS A 15 7.72 -7.21 -12.12
N ALA A 16 8.89 -7.55 -12.69
CA ALA A 16 9.83 -8.48 -12.08
C ALA A 16 10.36 -7.95 -10.74
N PHE A 17 10.71 -6.66 -10.66
CA PHE A 17 11.10 -6.03 -9.39
C PHE A 17 9.98 -6.03 -8.35
N HIS A 18 8.76 -5.65 -8.74
CA HIS A 18 7.57 -5.64 -7.88
C HIS A 18 7.27 -7.03 -7.30
N VAL A 19 7.33 -8.08 -8.12
CA VAL A 19 7.16 -9.47 -7.66
C VAL A 19 8.26 -9.91 -6.70
N ALA A 20 9.48 -9.36 -6.81
CA ALA A 20 10.56 -9.58 -5.84
C ALA A 20 10.40 -8.76 -4.54
N TRP A 21 9.78 -7.57 -4.60
CA TRP A 21 9.62 -6.68 -3.44
C TRP A 21 8.51 -7.13 -2.48
N LEU A 22 7.40 -7.67 -2.98
CA LEU A 22 6.30 -8.17 -2.14
C LEU A 22 6.78 -9.22 -1.08
N PRO A 23 7.61 -10.23 -1.43
CA PRO A 23 8.25 -11.13 -0.46
C PRO A 23 9.18 -10.48 0.57
N GLU A 24 9.91 -9.41 0.22
CA GLU A 24 10.78 -8.71 1.19
C GLU A 24 9.94 -8.01 2.26
N ILE A 25 8.85 -7.34 1.85
CA ILE A 25 7.89 -6.74 2.78
C ILE A 25 7.20 -7.82 3.61
N GLN A 26 6.73 -8.91 2.99
CA GLN A 26 6.09 -10.02 3.72
C GLN A 26 7.03 -10.66 4.77
N ARG A 27 8.31 -10.85 4.43
CA ARG A 27 9.31 -11.35 5.39
C ARG A 27 9.51 -10.35 6.52
N CYS A 28 9.73 -9.07 6.23
CA CYS A 28 9.92 -8.05 7.26
C CYS A 28 8.71 -7.89 8.19
N LEU A 29 7.48 -8.00 7.66
CA LEU A 29 6.24 -7.98 8.45
C LEU A 29 6.15 -9.18 9.41
N ASN A 30 6.46 -10.39 8.94
CA ASN A 30 6.34 -11.61 9.75
C ASN A 30 7.55 -11.84 10.69
N ASP A 31 8.71 -11.25 10.42
CA ASP A 31 9.93 -11.34 11.23
C ASP A 31 9.89 -10.35 12.42
N GLY A 32 8.82 -10.43 13.21
CA GLY A 32 8.64 -9.70 14.47
C GLY A 32 8.12 -8.25 14.37
N LEU A 33 7.90 -7.70 13.17
CA LEU A 33 7.34 -6.34 13.00
C LEU A 33 5.82 -6.31 13.24
N LEU A 34 5.08 -7.33 12.83
CA LEU A 34 3.69 -7.52 13.23
C LEU A 34 3.58 -7.98 14.68
N PRO A 35 2.60 -7.48 15.45
CA PRO A 35 2.35 -7.95 16.81
C PRO A 35 1.74 -9.37 16.79
N GLU A 36 1.81 -10.05 17.93
CA GLU A 36 1.19 -11.35 18.14
C GLU A 36 -0.30 -11.34 17.75
N GLY A 37 -0.75 -12.41 17.08
CA GLY A 37 -2.10 -12.54 16.54
C GLY A 37 -2.27 -11.99 15.11
N TYR A 38 -1.22 -11.44 14.48
CA TYR A 38 -1.27 -10.95 13.09
C TYR A 38 -0.22 -11.65 12.22
N TYR A 39 -0.49 -11.77 10.92
CA TYR A 39 0.44 -12.28 9.91
C TYR A 39 0.19 -11.66 8.53
N ALA A 40 1.20 -11.65 7.67
CA ALA A 40 1.16 -11.13 6.30
C ALA A 40 1.36 -12.23 5.25
N LEU A 41 0.61 -12.16 4.15
CA LEU A 41 0.75 -12.99 2.95
C LEU A 41 0.74 -12.13 1.68
N ALA A 42 1.66 -12.40 0.75
CA ALA A 42 1.64 -11.85 -0.60
C ALA A 42 0.64 -12.65 -1.45
N GLU A 43 -0.61 -12.20 -1.51
CA GLU A 43 -1.71 -12.92 -2.15
C GLU A 43 -1.93 -12.42 -3.60
N GLN A 44 -1.89 -13.34 -4.58
CA GLN A 44 -2.23 -13.01 -5.97
C GLN A 44 -3.73 -13.22 -6.23
N HIS A 45 -4.52 -12.17 -6.01
CA HIS A 45 -5.98 -12.22 -6.22
C HIS A 45 -6.36 -12.35 -7.71
N VAL A 46 -7.29 -13.26 -7.99
CA VAL A 46 -7.96 -13.43 -9.28
C VAL A 46 -9.47 -13.40 -9.02
N GLY A 47 -9.98 -12.22 -8.68
CA GLY A 47 -11.38 -11.99 -8.32
C GLY A 47 -11.71 -10.49 -8.22
N PRO A 48 -12.97 -10.08 -8.45
CA PRO A 48 -13.38 -8.69 -8.39
C PRO A 48 -13.64 -8.14 -6.97
N TYR A 49 -13.67 -8.93 -5.89
CA TYR A 49 -14.05 -8.45 -4.55
C TYR A 49 -13.00 -8.71 -3.45
N VAL A 50 -12.95 -7.82 -2.45
CA VAL A 50 -12.39 -8.15 -1.13
C VAL A 50 -13.24 -9.21 -0.42
N GLY A 51 -14.54 -9.28 -0.73
CA GLY A 51 -15.40 -10.43 -0.40
C GLY A 51 -14.89 -11.77 -0.93
N ASP A 52 -14.17 -11.82 -2.06
CA ASP A 52 -13.50 -13.04 -2.53
C ASP A 52 -12.29 -13.36 -1.62
N ILE A 53 -11.53 -12.34 -1.22
CA ILE A 53 -10.37 -12.43 -0.30
C ILE A 53 -10.78 -12.93 1.10
N LEU A 54 -12.03 -12.66 1.49
CA LEU A 54 -12.66 -13.15 2.72
C LEU A 54 -13.26 -14.56 2.55
N THR A 55 -13.98 -14.83 1.46
CA THR A 55 -14.67 -16.13 1.25
C THR A 55 -13.75 -17.26 0.79
N LEU A 56 -12.61 -16.97 0.14
CA LEU A 56 -11.58 -17.96 -0.22
C LEU A 56 -10.99 -18.69 1.01
N HIS A 57 -11.12 -18.13 2.21
CA HIS A 57 -10.49 -18.65 3.42
C HIS A 57 -11.44 -18.87 4.61
N THR A 58 -12.73 -19.15 4.34
CA THR A 58 -13.64 -19.75 5.33
C THR A 58 -13.24 -21.19 5.63
N SER A 59 -12.19 -21.36 6.43
CA SER A 59 -11.86 -22.65 7.07
C SER A 59 -12.91 -22.98 8.14
N PRO A 60 -13.16 -24.27 8.45
CA PRO A 60 -14.33 -24.67 9.24
C PRO A 60 -14.29 -24.12 10.67
N ALA A 61 -15.47 -23.71 11.15
CA ALA A 61 -15.64 -23.08 12.45
C ALA A 61 -15.23 -24.00 13.61
N ASN A 62 -14.18 -23.61 14.32
CA ASN A 62 -13.83 -24.12 15.65
C ASN A 62 -13.87 -22.94 16.63
N GLY A 63 -14.91 -22.87 17.46
CA GLY A 63 -15.08 -21.79 18.43
C GLY A 63 -14.14 -21.96 19.63
N GLY A 64 -13.58 -20.84 20.12
CA GLY A 64 -12.71 -20.82 21.29
C GLY A 64 -12.49 -19.41 21.81
N ASN A 65 -13.28 -18.99 22.81
CA ASN A 65 -13.03 -17.75 23.54
C ASN A 65 -11.78 -17.90 24.43
N GLY A 66 -10.87 -16.93 24.37
CA GLY A 66 -9.71 -16.83 25.25
C GLY A 66 -9.14 -15.41 25.26
N SER A 67 -8.72 -14.94 26.44
CA SER A 67 -8.29 -13.55 26.64
C SER A 67 -7.04 -13.44 27.53
N ALA A 68 -5.92 -13.00 26.92
CA ALA A 68 -4.76 -12.35 27.56
C ALA A 68 -3.94 -13.17 28.60
N PRO A 69 -2.77 -12.67 29.07
CA PRO A 69 -1.75 -11.83 28.39
C PRO A 69 -0.30 -12.39 28.50
N GLY A 70 0.64 -11.89 27.69
CA GLY A 70 2.09 -12.11 27.84
C GLY A 70 2.94 -11.05 27.11
N PRO A 71 4.17 -10.71 27.56
CA PRO A 71 4.96 -9.64 26.96
C PRO A 71 5.97 -10.13 25.91
N GLY A 72 6.03 -9.44 24.77
CA GLY A 72 7.01 -9.72 23.70
C GLY A 72 6.84 -8.90 22.41
N GLY A 73 5.74 -8.17 22.25
CA GLY A 73 5.46 -7.40 21.03
C GLY A 73 6.39 -6.19 20.83
N THR A 74 6.76 -5.96 19.57
CA THR A 74 7.39 -4.73 19.07
C THR A 74 6.50 -3.50 19.35
N ALA A 75 7.13 -2.31 19.39
CA ALA A 75 6.52 -1.11 19.91
C ALA A 75 5.41 -0.54 19.00
N LEU A 76 4.18 -1.04 19.19
CA LEU A 76 2.98 -0.50 18.55
C LEU A 76 2.80 0.98 18.86
N ALA A 77 2.84 1.80 17.82
CA ALA A 77 2.75 3.25 17.96
C ALA A 77 1.30 3.69 18.27
N GLN A 78 1.15 4.36 19.42
CA GLN A 78 -0.12 4.98 19.87
C GLN A 78 -0.12 6.51 19.71
N ALA A 79 1.05 7.10 19.44
CA ALA A 79 1.16 8.50 19.04
C ALA A 79 0.74 8.66 17.57
N PRO A 80 0.15 9.79 17.15
CA PRO A 80 -0.21 10.04 15.75
C PRO A 80 0.98 9.81 14.79
N PRO A 81 0.77 9.21 13.60
CA PRO A 81 1.82 9.08 12.60
C PRO A 81 2.46 10.42 12.25
N LYS A 82 3.78 10.39 12.05
CA LYS A 82 4.55 11.54 11.58
C LYS A 82 4.48 11.62 10.05
N THR A 83 3.35 12.08 9.51
CA THR A 83 3.25 12.41 8.08
C THR A 83 3.01 13.90 7.86
N ARG A 84 3.45 14.42 6.72
CA ARG A 84 3.33 15.82 6.28
C ARG A 84 1.89 16.26 6.10
N ARG A 85 1.01 15.33 5.69
CA ARG A 85 -0.42 15.57 5.48
C ARG A 85 -1.27 14.50 6.18
N ARG A 86 -2.35 14.93 6.83
CA ARG A 86 -3.44 14.12 7.41
C ARG A 86 -4.77 14.70 6.94
N GLN A 87 -5.70 13.85 6.52
CA GLN A 87 -7.05 14.22 6.03
C GLN A 87 -8.08 13.22 6.56
N THR A 88 -9.33 13.64 6.77
CA THR A 88 -10.42 12.80 7.34
C THR A 88 -11.66 12.88 6.44
N ILE A 89 -12.34 11.74 6.21
CA ILE A 89 -13.27 11.54 5.08
C ILE A 89 -14.36 10.50 5.39
N GLU A 90 -15.56 10.64 4.81
CA GLU A 90 -16.63 9.62 4.76
C GLU A 90 -16.66 8.96 3.34
N PRO A 91 -17.09 7.68 3.12
CA PRO A 91 -16.76 6.93 1.87
C PRO A 91 -17.88 6.42 0.91
N VAL A 92 -17.55 6.15 -0.37
CA VAL A 92 -18.35 5.34 -1.36
C VAL A 92 -17.54 4.60 -2.51
N GLY A 93 -17.19 3.29 -2.38
CA GLY A 93 -16.86 2.24 -3.41
C GLY A 93 -15.85 2.40 -4.61
N LEU A 94 -15.54 1.41 -5.51
CA LEU A 94 -15.66 -0.09 -5.64
C LEU A 94 -15.04 -0.54 -7.03
N VAL A 95 -14.22 -1.58 -7.37
CA VAL A 95 -13.13 -2.45 -6.79
C VAL A 95 -12.13 -2.94 -7.91
N ARG A 96 -10.78 -3.14 -7.68
CA ARG A 96 -9.85 -4.19 -8.27
C ARG A 96 -8.28 -4.07 -8.09
N ARG A 97 -7.57 -5.24 -8.07
CA ARG A 97 -6.08 -5.55 -8.22
C ARG A 97 -5.29 -6.08 -6.97
N ARG A 98 -3.94 -6.07 -6.95
CA ARG A 98 -3.05 -7.07 -6.27
C ARG A 98 -2.30 -6.53 -5.04
N SER A 99 -2.43 -7.20 -3.89
CA SER A 99 -1.92 -6.71 -2.59
C SER A 99 -1.23 -7.75 -1.70
N ILE A 100 -0.35 -7.29 -0.80
CA ILE A 100 -0.06 -8.01 0.45
C ILE A 100 -1.29 -7.90 1.34
N ALA A 101 -1.78 -9.03 1.86
CA ALA A 101 -2.84 -9.10 2.85
C ALA A 101 -2.23 -9.27 4.26
N VAL A 102 -2.63 -8.42 5.20
CA VAL A 102 -2.38 -8.60 6.64
C VAL A 102 -3.68 -9.03 7.31
N ARG A 103 -3.62 -10.17 8.01
CA ARG A 103 -4.77 -10.84 8.61
C ARG A 103 -4.56 -11.03 10.11
N HIS A 104 -5.65 -11.06 10.87
CA HIS A 104 -5.66 -11.53 12.25
C HIS A 104 -5.81 -13.07 12.27
N VAL A 105 -5.27 -13.74 13.28
CA VAL A 105 -5.37 -15.22 13.41
C VAL A 105 -6.80 -15.70 13.67
N SER A 106 -7.61 -14.91 14.38
CA SER A 106 -9.05 -15.20 14.52
C SER A 106 -9.73 -15.15 13.15
N GLU A 107 -10.28 -16.28 12.71
CA GLU A 107 -11.05 -16.45 11.46
C GLU A 107 -10.30 -16.02 10.19
N HIS A 108 -8.97 -15.93 10.24
CA HIS A 108 -8.11 -15.40 9.16
C HIS A 108 -8.58 -14.02 8.63
N ARG A 109 -9.25 -13.23 9.48
CA ARG A 109 -9.93 -11.98 9.12
C ARG A 109 -8.93 -10.99 8.53
N LEU A 110 -9.21 -10.49 7.34
CA LEU A 110 -8.43 -9.43 6.70
C LEU A 110 -8.52 -8.13 7.51
N VAL A 111 -7.38 -7.49 7.73
CA VAL A 111 -7.27 -6.25 8.52
C VAL A 111 -6.63 -5.13 7.72
N ALA A 112 -5.59 -5.41 6.94
CA ALA A 112 -4.94 -4.40 6.12
C ALA A 112 -4.43 -4.93 4.78
N LEU A 113 -4.25 -4.03 3.82
CA LEU A 113 -3.65 -4.29 2.51
C LEU A 113 -2.44 -3.38 2.26
N ILE A 114 -1.45 -3.90 1.53
CA ILE A 114 -0.42 -3.07 0.88
C ILE A 114 -0.54 -3.26 -0.63
N GLU A 115 -0.80 -2.18 -1.37
CA GLU A 115 -0.82 -2.13 -2.84
C GLU A 115 0.39 -1.33 -3.34
N ILE A 116 1.25 -1.97 -4.16
CA ILE A 116 2.32 -1.27 -4.87
C ILE A 116 1.83 -0.98 -6.29
N VAL A 117 1.78 0.29 -6.67
CA VAL A 117 1.25 0.71 -7.96
C VAL A 117 2.20 0.29 -9.07
N SER A 118 1.65 -0.25 -10.16
CA SER A 118 2.37 -0.53 -11.40
C SER A 118 1.90 0.38 -12.53
N PRO A 119 2.68 0.55 -13.63
CA PRO A 119 2.24 1.34 -14.78
C PRO A 119 0.91 0.86 -15.39
N ALA A 120 0.64 -0.46 -15.31
CA ALA A 120 -0.60 -1.08 -15.77
C ALA A 120 -1.83 -0.78 -14.87
N ASN A 121 -1.67 0.00 -13.80
CA ASN A 121 -2.77 0.63 -13.06
C ASN A 121 -3.11 2.03 -13.61
N LYS A 122 -2.17 2.69 -14.31
CA LYS A 122 -2.29 4.07 -14.82
C LYS A 122 -2.45 4.17 -16.34
N ASP A 123 -2.21 3.10 -17.11
CA ASP A 123 -2.20 3.13 -18.59
C ASP A 123 -3.57 3.45 -19.22
N ARG A 124 -4.68 3.23 -18.51
CA ARG A 124 -6.06 3.46 -19.00
C ARG A 124 -6.94 4.04 -17.89
N LYS A 125 -7.87 4.92 -18.24
CA LYS A 125 -8.91 5.37 -17.30
C LYS A 125 -9.65 4.20 -16.66
N GLN A 126 -9.98 3.14 -17.41
CA GLN A 126 -10.56 1.92 -16.82
C GLN A 126 -9.66 1.29 -15.74
N HIS A 127 -8.34 1.27 -15.90
CA HIS A 127 -7.44 0.66 -14.92
C HIS A 127 -7.27 1.54 -13.66
N VAL A 128 -7.34 2.86 -13.82
CA VAL A 128 -7.42 3.83 -12.71
C VAL A 128 -8.75 3.69 -11.96
N ASP A 129 -9.85 3.59 -12.71
CA ASP A 129 -11.21 3.37 -12.19
C ASP A 129 -11.44 1.96 -11.64
N GLU A 130 -10.52 1.02 -11.89
CA GLU A 130 -10.42 -0.28 -11.22
C GLU A 130 -9.58 -0.18 -9.93
N PHE A 131 -8.40 0.45 -9.99
CA PHE A 131 -7.48 0.49 -8.84
C PHE A 131 -8.01 1.32 -7.67
N THR A 132 -8.44 2.56 -7.93
CA THR A 132 -8.85 3.54 -6.90
C THR A 132 -10.01 3.00 -6.08
N ALA A 133 -11.08 2.71 -6.79
CA ALA A 133 -12.08 1.67 -6.56
C ALA A 133 -11.72 0.49 -5.61
N LYS A 134 -10.58 -0.22 -5.75
CA LYS A 134 -10.20 -1.29 -4.80
C LYS A 134 -10.03 -0.75 -3.40
N VAL A 135 -9.23 0.31 -3.30
CA VAL A 135 -8.85 0.94 -2.04
C VAL A 135 -10.10 1.35 -1.29
N VAL A 136 -11.03 2.01 -1.98
CA VAL A 136 -12.30 2.44 -1.38
C VAL A 136 -13.11 1.23 -0.89
N SER A 137 -13.32 0.18 -1.69
CA SER A 137 -14.05 -1.01 -1.24
C SER A 137 -13.39 -1.75 -0.07
N ALA A 138 -12.06 -1.76 0.02
CA ALA A 138 -11.37 -2.28 1.19
C ALA A 138 -11.67 -1.44 2.44
N LEU A 139 -11.62 -0.11 2.32
CA LEU A 139 -11.92 0.82 3.41
C LEU A 139 -13.39 0.76 3.85
N ASP A 140 -14.33 0.56 2.92
CA ASP A 140 -15.75 0.30 3.18
C ASP A 140 -15.97 -0.98 4.02
N GLN A 141 -15.07 -1.97 3.89
CA GLN A 141 -15.06 -3.23 4.65
C GLN A 141 -14.21 -3.15 5.93
N HIS A 142 -13.85 -1.94 6.38
CA HIS A 142 -12.96 -1.67 7.52
C HIS A 142 -11.56 -2.31 7.41
N VAL A 143 -11.07 -2.49 6.18
CA VAL A 143 -9.71 -2.95 5.89
C VAL A 143 -8.83 -1.72 5.62
N HIS A 144 -7.78 -1.54 6.42
CA HIS A 144 -6.81 -0.46 6.24
C HIS A 144 -5.99 -0.65 4.95
N VAL A 145 -5.51 0.42 4.31
CA VAL A 145 -4.74 0.28 3.04
C VAL A 145 -3.52 1.19 3.03
N LEU A 146 -2.35 0.63 2.70
CA LEU A 146 -1.14 1.38 2.33
C LEU A 146 -0.93 1.29 0.81
N ILE A 147 -0.89 2.44 0.14
CA ILE A 147 -0.53 2.57 -1.27
C ILE A 147 0.90 3.07 -1.40
N VAL A 148 1.65 2.44 -2.30
CA VAL A 148 3.02 2.82 -2.67
C VAL A 148 3.05 3.14 -4.16
N ASP A 149 2.90 4.42 -4.52
CA ASP A 149 2.93 4.89 -5.92
C ASP A 149 4.28 5.52 -6.26
N LEU A 150 5.14 4.72 -6.91
CA LEU A 150 6.46 5.14 -7.40
C LEU A 150 6.44 5.64 -8.85
N PHE A 151 5.26 5.98 -9.38
CA PHE A 151 5.12 6.56 -10.72
C PHE A 151 4.49 7.95 -10.65
N PRO A 152 5.04 8.95 -11.37
CA PRO A 152 4.39 10.25 -11.52
C PRO A 152 2.95 10.16 -12.05
N PRO A 153 2.15 11.24 -11.93
CA PRO A 153 0.83 11.35 -12.55
C PRO A 153 0.84 11.02 -14.05
N GLY A 154 -0.08 10.17 -14.48
CA GLY A 154 -0.28 9.80 -15.88
C GLY A 154 -1.43 10.56 -16.54
N LYS A 155 -1.62 10.29 -17.84
CA LYS A 155 -2.75 10.85 -18.63
C LYS A 155 -4.13 10.55 -18.03
N ASN A 156 -4.25 9.45 -17.27
CA ASN A 156 -5.52 8.96 -16.72
C ASN A 156 -5.70 9.30 -15.22
N ASP A 157 -4.64 9.80 -14.57
CA ASP A 157 -4.57 10.18 -13.15
C ASP A 157 -3.77 11.50 -12.99
N PRO A 158 -4.25 12.63 -13.57
CA PRO A 158 -3.43 13.83 -13.75
C PRO A 158 -3.00 14.56 -12.46
N ARG A 159 -3.64 14.29 -11.31
CA ARG A 159 -3.16 14.69 -9.96
C ARG A 159 -2.84 13.48 -9.06
N GLY A 160 -2.54 12.34 -9.68
CA GLY A 160 -2.22 11.08 -9.02
C GLY A 160 -3.44 10.27 -8.53
N LEU A 161 -3.22 8.99 -8.24
CA LEU A 161 -4.27 8.07 -7.80
C LEU A 161 -4.91 8.47 -6.46
N HIS A 162 -4.17 9.19 -5.61
CA HIS A 162 -4.66 9.67 -4.31
C HIS A 162 -5.82 10.65 -4.47
N GLU A 163 -5.76 11.60 -5.40
CA GLU A 163 -6.87 12.53 -5.70
C GLU A 163 -8.17 11.75 -5.97
N ILE A 164 -8.10 10.80 -6.90
CA ILE A 164 -9.28 10.07 -7.38
C ILE A 164 -9.87 9.20 -6.26
N ILE A 165 -9.05 8.72 -5.33
CA ILE A 165 -9.52 8.04 -4.10
C ILE A 165 -10.20 9.04 -3.16
N MET A 166 -9.60 10.22 -2.91
CA MET A 166 -10.23 11.28 -2.09
C MET A 166 -11.60 11.69 -2.62
N GLN A 167 -11.72 11.91 -3.94
CA GLN A 167 -12.97 12.32 -4.61
C GLN A 167 -14.05 11.24 -4.51
N ARG A 168 -13.70 9.96 -4.74
CA ARG A 168 -14.60 8.80 -4.59
C ARG A 168 -15.06 8.59 -3.16
N LEU A 169 -14.21 8.90 -2.18
CA LEU A 169 -14.58 8.88 -0.78
C LEU A 169 -15.55 10.03 -0.50
N ALA A 170 -15.06 11.28 -0.54
CA ALA A 170 -15.78 12.46 -0.08
C ALA A 170 -17.05 12.81 -0.89
N GLY A 171 -17.15 12.36 -2.15
CA GLY A 171 -18.21 12.78 -3.07
C GLY A 171 -18.05 14.23 -3.56
N THR A 172 -16.86 14.83 -3.41
CA THR A 172 -16.55 16.20 -3.85
C THR A 172 -15.35 16.22 -4.80
N ASP A 173 -15.38 17.10 -5.80
CA ASP A 173 -14.28 17.32 -6.75
C ASP A 173 -13.23 18.33 -6.21
N ASP A 174 -13.01 18.35 -4.88
CA ASP A 174 -12.11 19.33 -4.25
C ASP A 174 -10.67 19.20 -4.77
N PRO A 175 -9.98 20.31 -5.10
CA PRO A 175 -8.71 20.27 -5.80
C PRO A 175 -7.59 19.72 -4.92
N TYR A 176 -7.10 18.52 -5.25
CA TYR A 176 -5.91 17.98 -4.62
C TYR A 176 -4.64 18.68 -5.14
N ASP A 177 -4.06 19.54 -4.32
CA ASP A 177 -2.73 20.08 -4.57
C ASP A 177 -1.66 19.00 -4.36
N LEU A 178 -0.90 18.73 -5.44
CA LEU A 178 0.17 17.74 -5.54
C LEU A 178 1.47 18.49 -5.88
N PRO A 179 2.54 18.41 -5.06
CA PRO A 179 3.79 19.10 -5.35
C PRO A 179 4.40 18.68 -6.69
N ILE A 180 4.80 19.67 -7.50
CA ILE A 180 5.35 19.47 -8.85
C ILE A 180 6.74 18.82 -8.81
N ASP A 181 7.50 19.11 -7.75
CA ASP A 181 8.84 18.60 -7.45
C ASP A 181 8.84 17.26 -6.70
N GLU A 182 7.77 16.93 -5.97
CA GLU A 182 7.59 15.66 -5.26
C GLU A 182 6.40 14.83 -5.81
N PRO A 183 6.40 14.43 -7.11
CA PRO A 183 5.23 13.87 -7.79
C PRO A 183 4.88 12.42 -7.41
N LEU A 184 5.74 11.72 -6.68
CA LEU A 184 5.45 10.35 -6.19
C LEU A 184 4.59 10.42 -4.93
N THR A 185 3.77 9.41 -4.67
CA THR A 185 2.78 9.46 -3.58
C THR A 185 2.74 8.16 -2.78
N LEU A 186 2.91 8.27 -1.46
CA LEU A 186 2.70 7.18 -0.52
C LEU A 186 1.52 7.56 0.38
N ALA A 187 0.49 6.72 0.45
CA ALA A 187 -0.75 7.04 1.14
C ALA A 187 -1.23 5.87 2.01
N SER A 188 -1.29 6.06 3.31
CA SER A 188 -1.88 5.13 4.27
C SER A 188 -3.28 5.60 4.67
N TYR A 189 -4.27 4.73 4.56
CA TYR A 189 -5.67 4.98 4.89
C TYR A 189 -6.10 4.12 6.07
N ALA A 190 -6.47 4.77 7.17
CA ALA A 190 -7.03 4.14 8.35
C ALA A 190 -8.57 4.21 8.30
N SER A 191 -9.25 3.12 7.91
CA SER A 191 -10.71 3.02 8.09
C SER A 191 -11.06 2.81 9.56
N GLY A 192 -11.93 3.66 10.11
CA GLY A 192 -12.42 3.63 11.48
C GLY A 192 -13.88 4.09 11.56
N THR A 193 -14.20 5.05 12.43
CA THR A 193 -15.52 5.72 12.44
C THR A 193 -15.73 6.63 11.23
N GLY A 194 -14.64 7.13 10.67
CA GLY A 194 -14.49 7.64 9.31
C GLY A 194 -13.11 7.19 8.80
N ILE A 195 -12.68 7.63 7.62
CA ILE A 195 -11.37 7.27 7.05
C ILE A 195 -10.37 8.39 7.23
N GLU A 196 -9.18 8.06 7.72
CA GLU A 196 -8.07 9.00 7.81
C GLU A 196 -6.94 8.66 6.84
N ALA A 197 -6.57 9.60 5.97
CA ALA A 197 -5.49 9.46 5.01
C ALA A 197 -4.22 10.19 5.49
N PHE A 198 -3.12 9.45 5.59
CA PHE A 198 -1.79 9.89 5.99
C PHE A 198 -0.86 9.80 4.76
N VAL A 199 -0.40 10.95 4.26
CA VAL A 199 0.22 11.05 2.93
C VAL A 199 1.61 11.65 2.99
N GLU A 200 2.55 11.00 2.32
CA GLU A 200 3.87 11.54 1.98
C GLU A 200 4.00 11.74 0.47
N HIS A 201 4.68 12.82 0.10
CA HIS A 201 5.15 13.08 -1.25
C HIS A 201 6.67 12.98 -1.28
N LEU A 202 7.22 12.58 -2.43
CA LEU A 202 8.66 12.51 -2.62
C LEU A 202 9.08 12.67 -4.08
N ALA A 203 10.25 13.27 -4.29
CA ALA A 203 10.92 13.30 -5.58
C ALA A 203 11.53 11.94 -5.92
N ILE A 204 11.81 11.73 -7.21
CA ILE A 204 12.76 10.69 -7.64
C ILE A 204 14.12 10.98 -6.98
N ALA A 205 14.84 9.93 -6.59
CA ALA A 205 16.08 9.93 -5.82
C ALA A 205 15.99 10.39 -4.34
N ASN A 206 14.83 10.81 -3.82
CA ASN A 206 14.61 10.85 -2.37
C ASN A 206 14.64 9.41 -1.81
N PRO A 207 15.03 9.19 -0.53
CA PRO A 207 14.85 7.90 0.12
C PRO A 207 13.37 7.60 0.35
N LEU A 208 12.99 6.32 0.35
CA LEU A 208 11.64 5.93 0.80
C LEU A 208 11.51 6.20 2.31
N PRO A 209 10.49 6.94 2.77
CA PRO A 209 10.18 7.01 4.19
C PRO A 209 9.60 5.67 4.68
N GLU A 210 9.63 5.45 6.00
CA GLU A 210 8.72 4.48 6.60
C GLU A 210 7.29 5.00 6.49
N MET A 211 6.33 4.14 6.14
CA MET A 211 4.91 4.50 6.11
C MET A 211 4.14 3.71 7.17
N PRO A 212 3.15 4.32 7.84
CA PRO A 212 2.27 3.59 8.74
C PRO A 212 1.45 2.56 7.96
N LEU A 213 1.24 1.39 8.57
CA LEU A 213 0.23 0.41 8.20
C LEU A 213 -0.63 0.15 9.42
N PHE A 214 -1.89 0.57 9.35
CA PHE A 214 -2.83 0.44 10.45
C PHE A 214 -3.32 -1.00 10.60
N LEU A 215 -3.43 -1.45 11.84
CA LEU A 215 -4.01 -2.74 12.24
C LEU A 215 -5.33 -2.56 13.01
N ARG A 216 -5.54 -1.35 13.53
CA ARG A 216 -6.77 -0.77 14.09
C ARG A 216 -6.69 0.75 13.86
N PRO A 217 -7.78 1.53 13.93
CA PRO A 217 -7.72 3.00 13.79
C PRO A 217 -6.75 3.66 14.79
N ASP A 218 -6.60 3.10 15.98
CA ASP A 218 -5.73 3.58 17.06
C ASP A 218 -4.32 2.97 17.07
N ARG A 219 -3.98 2.07 16.13
CA ARG A 219 -2.70 1.32 16.16
C ARG A 219 -2.16 1.01 14.77
N TYR A 220 -0.90 1.37 14.54
CA TYR A 220 -0.16 1.05 13.34
C TYR A 220 1.23 0.50 13.67
N ILE A 221 1.83 -0.12 12.66
CA ILE A 221 3.26 -0.41 12.57
C ILE A 221 3.88 0.45 11.46
N ASN A 222 5.16 0.76 11.54
CA ASN A 222 5.89 1.41 10.44
C ASN A 222 6.42 0.33 9.49
N VAL A 223 6.08 0.41 8.20
CA VAL A 223 6.61 -0.47 7.15
C VAL A 223 7.93 0.12 6.64
N PRO A 224 9.08 -0.57 6.79
CA PRO A 224 10.38 -0.08 6.33
C PRO A 224 10.53 -0.27 4.82
N LEU A 225 9.88 0.62 4.06
CA LEU A 225 9.84 0.58 2.60
C LEU A 225 11.24 0.65 2.00
N ASP A 226 12.14 1.49 2.50
CA ASP A 226 13.52 1.57 1.99
C ASP A 226 14.31 0.26 2.16
N THR A 227 14.28 -0.34 3.36
CA THR A 227 15.02 -1.57 3.67
C THR A 227 14.56 -2.75 2.80
N THR A 228 13.25 -2.85 2.59
CA THR A 228 12.64 -3.91 1.76
C THR A 228 12.87 -3.66 0.26
N TYR A 229 12.79 -2.40 -0.18
CA TYR A 229 13.10 -1.96 -1.56
C TYR A 229 14.56 -2.22 -1.91
N GLN A 230 15.49 -1.86 -1.02
CA GLN A 230 16.92 -2.19 -1.15
C GLN A 230 17.18 -3.70 -1.26
N SER A 231 16.50 -4.49 -0.44
CA SER A 231 16.68 -5.95 -0.42
C SER A 231 16.25 -6.58 -1.74
N ALA A 232 15.11 -6.15 -2.30
CA ALA A 232 14.63 -6.58 -3.61
C ALA A 232 15.52 -6.08 -4.76
N TYR A 233 16.00 -4.84 -4.69
CA TYR A 233 16.79 -4.21 -5.76
C TYR A 233 18.16 -4.88 -5.99
N ARG A 234 18.71 -5.54 -4.96
CA ARG A 234 19.90 -6.41 -5.09
C ARG A 234 19.71 -7.51 -6.14
N GLY A 235 18.47 -8.01 -6.31
CA GLY A 235 18.11 -9.01 -7.31
C GLY A 235 17.90 -8.47 -8.73
N VAL A 236 17.84 -7.16 -8.94
CA VAL A 236 17.71 -6.56 -10.29
C VAL A 236 18.99 -6.85 -11.09
N PRO A 237 18.92 -7.39 -12.33
CA PRO A 237 20.11 -7.67 -13.13
C PRO A 237 20.97 -6.44 -13.37
N ALA A 238 22.30 -6.59 -13.32
CA ALA A 238 23.24 -5.46 -13.42
C ALA A 238 23.07 -4.62 -14.70
N PHE A 239 22.66 -5.24 -15.82
CA PHE A 239 22.30 -4.55 -17.05
C PHE A 239 21.15 -3.55 -16.86
N TRP A 240 20.06 -3.96 -16.19
CA TRP A 240 18.93 -3.09 -15.91
C TRP A 240 19.27 -2.04 -14.86
N ARG A 241 20.05 -2.38 -13.84
CA ARG A 241 20.58 -1.40 -12.87
C ARG A 241 21.35 -0.28 -13.57
N ALA A 242 22.25 -0.59 -14.51
CA ALA A 242 22.98 0.43 -15.26
C ALA A 242 22.07 1.39 -16.06
N ILE A 243 20.96 0.89 -16.63
CA ILE A 243 19.95 1.72 -17.31
C ILE A 243 19.19 2.59 -16.32
N ILE A 244 18.77 2.02 -15.19
CA ILE A 244 18.00 2.67 -14.13
C ILE A 244 18.82 3.74 -13.39
N GLU A 245 20.12 3.52 -13.20
CA GLU A 245 21.06 4.39 -12.46
C GLU A 245 21.81 5.39 -13.35
N SER A 246 21.73 5.25 -14.69
CA SER A 246 22.34 6.19 -15.64
C SER A 246 21.87 7.62 -15.34
N LYS A 247 22.75 8.62 -15.37
CA LYS A 247 22.25 10.01 -15.29
C LYS A 247 21.44 10.34 -16.54
N SER A 248 20.32 11.05 -16.39
CA SER A 248 19.62 11.62 -17.54
C SER A 248 20.57 12.58 -18.25
N SER A 249 20.70 12.46 -19.57
CA SER A 249 21.36 13.47 -20.38
C SER A 249 20.58 14.78 -20.24
N ALA A 250 21.28 15.85 -19.89
CA ALA A 250 20.74 17.20 -19.83
C ALA A 250 20.67 17.84 -21.23
#